data_AF-A0A6G3XS53-F1
#
_entry.id   AF-A0A6G3XS53-F1
#
_cell.length_a   1.000
_cell.length_b   1.000
_cell.length_c   1.000
_cell.angle_alpha   90.00
_cell.angle_beta   90.00
_cell.angle_gamma   90.00
#
_symmetry.space_group_name_H-M   'P 1'
#
loop_
_entity.id
_entity.type
_entity.pdbx_description
1 polymer ?
#
loop_
_entity_poly.entity_id
_entity_poly.type
_entity_poly.pdbx_seq_one_letter_code
_entity_poly.pdbx_strand_id
1 'polypeptide(L)'
;MITYDSAARLWLLRTPGTSYAFRLDADDVPRHVHWGRPLSPEQAVAVAADLPAEDPGGDDPGGEEYAVEGGLRFGAPSLTVRFPDGVRGFAWRFVS
;
A
#
# COMPACT_ATOMS: atom_id res chain seq x y z
N MET A 1 10.91 -12.08 10.59
CA MET A 1 10.22 -13.06 9.72
C MET A 1 9.36 -12.30 8.74
N ILE A 2 9.29 -12.73 7.48
CA ILE A 2 8.43 -12.14 6.44
C ILE A 2 7.49 -13.23 5.94
N THR A 3 6.20 -12.92 5.82
CA THR A 3 5.18 -13.83 5.30
C THR A 3 4.32 -13.12 4.26
N TYR A 4 3.79 -13.87 3.31
CA TYR A 4 2.87 -13.38 2.28
C TYR A 4 1.59 -14.23 2.32
N ASP A 5 0.45 -13.56 2.45
CA ASP A 5 -0.88 -14.14 2.25
C ASP A 5 -1.35 -13.78 0.84
N SER A 6 -1.40 -14.77 -0.04
CA SER A 6 -1.79 -14.58 -1.44
C SER A 6 -3.27 -14.26 -1.63
N ALA A 7 -4.15 -14.70 -0.73
CA ALA A 7 -5.58 -14.47 -0.87
C ALA A 7 -5.91 -13.02 -0.49
N ALA A 8 -5.27 -12.51 0.57
CA ALA A 8 -5.39 -11.12 1.00
C ALA A 8 -4.43 -10.16 0.26
N ARG A 9 -3.57 -10.68 -0.62
CA ARG A 9 -2.47 -9.95 -1.28
C ARG A 9 -1.68 -9.11 -0.27
N LEU A 10 -1.32 -9.71 0.87
CA LEU A 10 -0.81 -9.02 2.05
C LEU A 10 0.57 -9.55 2.44
N TRP A 11 1.48 -8.63 2.73
CA TRP A 11 2.79 -8.93 3.29
C TRP A 11 2.83 -8.51 4.75
N LEU A 12 3.41 -9.37 5.58
CA LEU A 12 3.60 -9.12 7.00
C LEU A 12 5.07 -9.33 7.37
N LEU A 13 5.71 -8.24 7.82
CA LEU A 13 7.07 -8.21 8.32
C LEU A 13 7.01 -8.16 9.85
N ARG A 14 7.69 -9.09 10.51
CA ARG A 14 7.70 -9.22 11.97
C ARG A 14 9.10 -9.18 12.54
N THR A 15 9.28 -8.37 13.56
CA THR A 15 10.44 -8.38 14.48
C THR A 15 9.96 -8.88 15.86
N PRO A 16 10.85 -9.07 16.84
CA PRO A 16 10.43 -9.42 18.20
C PRO A 16 9.50 -8.38 18.86
N GLY A 17 9.64 -7.10 18.50
CA GLY A 17 8.92 -6.00 19.13
C GLY A 17 7.91 -5.29 18.22
N THR A 18 7.93 -5.56 16.93
CA THR A 18 7.10 -4.82 15.96
C THR A 18 6.57 -5.68 14.84
N SER A 19 5.51 -5.18 14.20
CA SER A 19 5.05 -5.65 12.90
C SER A 19 4.81 -4.48 11.96
N TYR A 20 5.06 -4.73 10.70
CA TYR A 20 4.71 -3.85 9.59
C TYR A 20 3.96 -4.68 8.55
N ALA A 21 2.83 -4.19 8.10
CA ALA A 21 2.00 -4.86 7.11
C ALA A 21 1.56 -3.88 6.04
N PHE A 22 1.56 -4.36 4.81
CA PHE A 22 0.99 -3.68 3.65
C PHE A 22 0.30 -4.69 2.75
N ARG A 23 -0.62 -4.22 1.92
CA ARG A 23 -1.29 -5.04 0.90
C ARG A 23 -1.19 -4.41 -0.47
N LEU A 24 -1.55 -5.16 -1.50
CA LEU A 24 -1.92 -4.58 -2.80
C LEU A 24 -3.44 -4.50 -2.88
N ASP A 25 -3.96 -3.36 -3.33
CA ASP A 25 -5.36 -3.26 -3.70
C ASP A 25 -5.64 -3.87 -5.08
N ALA A 26 -6.84 -3.65 -5.62
CA ALA A 26 -7.25 -4.21 -6.91
C ALA A 26 -6.45 -3.65 -8.10
N ASP A 27 -5.87 -2.45 -7.95
CA ASP A 27 -5.11 -1.74 -8.99
C ASP A 27 -3.59 -1.89 -8.81
N ASP A 28 -3.16 -2.89 -8.03
CA ASP A 28 -1.76 -3.14 -7.68
C ASP A 28 -1.08 -1.97 -6.94
N VAL A 29 -1.84 -1.08 -6.31
CA VAL A 29 -1.28 0.00 -5.51
C VAL A 29 -0.92 -0.55 -4.13
N PRO A 30 0.32 -0.35 -3.65
CA PRO A 30 0.71 -0.70 -2.28
C PRO A 30 -0.03 0.16 -1.26
N ARG A 31 -0.76 -0.49 -0.35
CA ARG A 31 -1.56 0.15 0.70
C ARG A 31 -1.05 -0.19 2.09
N HIS A 32 -0.94 0.83 2.93
CA HIS A 32 -0.57 0.68 4.31
C HIS A 32 -1.65 -0.10 5.06
N VAL A 33 -1.23 -1.08 5.86
CA VAL A 33 -2.14 -1.84 6.73
C VAL A 33 -1.83 -1.58 8.19
N HIS A 34 -0.56 -1.68 8.59
CA HIS A 34 -0.18 -1.52 9.99
C HIS A 34 1.30 -1.21 10.17
N TRP A 35 1.62 -0.38 11.16
CA TRP A 35 2.94 -0.30 11.76
C TRP A 35 2.83 -0.15 13.27
N GLY A 36 3.47 -1.04 14.02
CA GLY A 36 3.53 -0.91 15.47
C GLY A 36 3.67 -2.25 16.16
N ARG A 37 2.80 -2.51 17.14
CA ARG A 37 2.84 -3.72 17.97
C ARG A 37 2.80 -5.01 17.13
N PRO A 38 3.39 -6.12 17.62
CA PRO A 38 3.40 -7.38 16.89
C PRO A 38 1.99 -7.86 16.56
N LEU A 39 1.80 -8.33 15.32
CA LEU A 39 0.58 -8.98 14.86
C LEU A 39 0.89 -10.44 14.47
N SER A 40 -0.08 -11.32 14.71
CA SER A 40 -0.16 -12.61 14.03
C SER A 40 -0.60 -12.44 12.57
N PRO A 41 -0.37 -13.42 11.68
CA PRO A 41 -0.86 -13.39 10.31
C PRO A 41 -2.38 -13.18 10.23
N GLU A 42 -3.14 -13.86 11.09
CA GLU A 42 -4.61 -13.79 11.11
C GLU A 42 -5.09 -12.39 11.52
N GLN A 43 -4.41 -11.77 12.50
CA GLN A 43 -4.69 -10.38 12.89
C GLN A 43 -4.36 -9.39 11.76
N ALA A 44 -3.26 -9.60 11.03
CA ALA A 44 -2.91 -8.72 9.92
C ALA A 44 -3.96 -8.77 8.80
N VAL A 45 -4.48 -9.97 8.48
CA VAL A 45 -5.58 -10.13 7.52
C VAL A 45 -6.86 -9.46 8.01
N ALA A 46 -7.20 -9.61 9.29
CA ALA A 46 -8.37 -8.95 9.87
C ALA A 46 -8.28 -7.42 9.80
N VAL A 47 -7.13 -6.84 10.18
CA VAL A 47 -6.90 -5.38 10.08
C VAL A 47 -7.01 -4.92 8.63
N ALA A 48 -6.45 -5.67 7.68
CA ALA A 48 -6.55 -5.34 6.26
C ALA A 48 -8.00 -5.39 5.74
N ALA A 49 -8.83 -6.31 6.24
CA ALA A 49 -10.23 -6.42 5.83
C ALA A 49 -11.09 -5.24 6.31
N ASP A 50 -10.72 -4.60 7.42
CA ASP A 50 -11.41 -3.43 7.96
C ASP A 50 -11.02 -2.11 7.26
N LEU A 51 -9.93 -2.10 6.50
CA LEU A 51 -9.47 -0.93 5.76
C LEU A 51 -10.21 -0.78 4.41
N PRO A 52 -10.54 0.46 3.99
CA PRO A 52 -11.14 0.72 2.68
C PRO A 52 -10.36 0.06 1.54
N ALA A 53 -11.08 -0.59 0.63
CA ALA A 53 -10.48 -1.29 -0.51
C ALA A 53 -9.82 -0.32 -1.52
N GLU A 54 -10.32 0.91 -1.58
CA GLU A 54 -9.87 1.99 -2.46
C GLU A 54 -10.01 3.33 -1.73
N ASP A 55 -9.23 4.34 -2.15
CA ASP A 55 -9.47 5.73 -1.76
C ASP A 55 -10.02 6.51 -2.96
N PRO A 56 -11.35 6.58 -3.12
CA PRO A 56 -11.97 7.23 -4.27
C PRO A 56 -11.83 8.75 -4.25
N GLY A 57 -11.37 9.35 -3.13
CA GLY A 57 -11.21 10.80 -2.98
C GLY A 57 -9.79 11.30 -3.21
N GLY A 58 -8.78 10.42 -3.13
CA GLY A 58 -7.37 10.79 -3.16
C GLY A 58 -6.95 11.73 -2.02
N ASP A 59 -7.75 11.74 -0.96
CA ASP A 59 -7.66 12.61 0.21
C ASP A 59 -7.27 11.81 1.46
N ASP A 60 -7.04 10.49 1.36
CA ASP A 60 -6.46 9.68 2.42
C ASP A 60 -4.93 9.91 2.47
N PRO A 61 -4.42 10.69 3.44
CA PRO A 61 -3.01 11.07 3.47
C PRO A 61 -2.10 9.92 3.93
N GLY A 62 -2.66 8.74 4.30
CA GLY A 62 -1.91 7.66 4.93
C GLY A 62 -2.15 6.27 4.34
N GLY A 63 -2.96 6.15 3.28
CA GLY A 63 -3.39 4.86 2.76
C GLY A 63 -2.41 4.19 1.80
N GLU A 64 -1.65 4.95 1.01
CA GLU A 64 -0.67 4.40 0.05
C GLU A 64 0.74 4.37 0.65
N GLU A 65 1.45 3.27 0.46
CA GLU A 65 2.85 3.15 0.91
C GLU A 65 3.82 3.89 -0.03
N TYR A 66 3.45 4.04 -1.30
CA TYR A 66 4.31 4.62 -2.31
C TYR A 66 3.51 5.41 -3.36
N ALA A 67 3.16 6.64 -2.98
CA ALA A 67 2.27 7.49 -3.76
C ALA A 67 2.92 7.96 -5.07
N VAL A 68 2.13 7.93 -6.14
CA VAL A 68 2.53 8.37 -7.49
C VAL A 68 2.09 9.82 -7.75
N GLU A 69 2.78 10.51 -8.66
CA GLU A 69 2.27 11.77 -9.22
C GLU A 69 1.17 11.48 -10.24
N GLY A 70 -0.06 11.99 -10.02
CA GLY A 70 -1.20 11.86 -10.95
C GLY A 70 -2.45 11.21 -10.35
N GLY A 71 -3.52 11.17 -11.15
CA GLY A 71 -4.85 10.74 -10.70
C GLY A 71 -5.53 11.80 -9.82
N LEU A 72 -6.36 11.36 -8.87
CA LEU A 72 -7.03 12.23 -7.89
C LEU A 72 -6.17 12.51 -6.65
N ARG A 73 -4.85 12.27 -6.71
CA ARG A 73 -3.93 12.48 -5.58
C ARG A 73 -3.47 13.94 -5.54
N PHE A 74 -3.78 14.64 -4.45
CA PHE A 74 -3.39 16.05 -4.26
C PHE A 74 -2.26 16.24 -3.24
N GLY A 75 -1.88 15.18 -2.51
CA GLY A 75 -0.73 15.17 -1.61
C GLY A 75 0.63 15.15 -2.34
N ALA A 76 1.71 15.31 -1.58
CA ALA A 76 3.07 15.19 -2.13
C ALA A 76 3.35 13.73 -2.55
N PRO A 77 3.75 13.47 -3.81
CA PRO A 77 4.03 12.11 -4.26
C PRO A 77 5.33 11.58 -3.61
N SER A 78 5.42 10.27 -3.43
CA SER A 78 6.66 9.60 -3.02
C SER A 78 7.65 9.48 -4.19
N LEU A 79 7.14 9.41 -5.42
CA LEU A 79 7.93 9.33 -6.65
C LEU A 79 7.32 10.17 -7.77
N THR A 80 8.16 10.99 -8.38
CA THR A 80 7.87 11.73 -9.62
C THR A 80 8.69 11.15 -10.76
N VAL A 81 8.02 10.82 -11.87
CA VAL A 81 8.66 10.46 -13.14
C VAL A 81 8.28 11.51 -14.17
N ARG A 82 9.21 11.86 -15.08
CA ARG A 82 8.92 12.72 -16.23
C ARG A 82 9.24 11.97 -17.52
N PHE A 83 8.21 11.67 -18.30
CA PHE A 83 8.34 11.03 -19.60
C PHE A 83 8.79 12.03 -20.68
N PRO A 84 9.30 11.56 -21.84
CA PRO A 84 9.78 12.44 -22.91
C PRO A 84 8.72 13.40 -23.46
N ASP A 85 7.44 13.02 -23.42
CA ASP A 85 6.29 13.84 -23.82
C ASP A 85 5.86 14.86 -22.75
N GLY A 86 6.53 14.86 -21.59
CA GLY A 86 6.23 15.73 -20.46
C GLY A 86 5.15 15.22 -19.52
N VAL A 87 4.52 14.08 -19.81
CA VAL A 87 3.59 13.41 -18.88
C VAL A 87 4.35 13.00 -17.62
N ARG A 88 3.66 13.06 -16.48
CA ARG A 88 4.18 12.64 -15.17
C ARG A 88 3.35 11.57 -14.48
N GLY A 89 2.13 11.34 -14.99
CA GLY A 89 1.23 10.29 -14.51
C GLY A 89 1.78 8.90 -14.81
N PHE A 90 1.77 8.03 -13.81
CA PHE A 90 2.02 6.60 -13.98
C PHE A 90 1.18 5.78 -13.00
N ALA A 91 1.02 4.50 -13.27
CA ALA A 91 0.29 3.56 -12.43
C ALA A 91 1.20 2.39 -12.04
N TRP A 92 0.91 1.80 -10.88
CA TRP A 92 1.59 0.58 -10.46
C TRP A 92 1.10 -0.63 -11.24
N ARG A 93 1.99 -1.62 -11.35
CA ARG A 93 1.67 -2.96 -11.82
C ARG A 93 2.58 -3.92 -11.08
N PHE A 94 1.98 -4.88 -10.38
CA PHE A 94 2.73 -5.89 -9.66
C PHE A 94 3.31 -6.92 -10.65
N VAL A 95 4.58 -7.28 -10.47
CA VAL A 95 5.30 -8.19 -11.39
C VAL A 95 5.73 -9.48 -10.71
N SER A 96 6.18 -9.42 -9.45
CA SER A 96 6.69 -10.58 -8.70
C SER A 96 6.75 -10.34 -7.20
#